data_AF-A0A852TKY8-F1
#
_entry.id   AF-A0A852TKY8-F1
#
_cell.length_a   1.000
_cell.length_b   1.000
_cell.length_c   1.000
_cell.angle_alpha   90.00
_cell.angle_beta   90.00
_cell.angle_gamma   90.00
#
_symmetry.space_group_name_H-M   'P 1'
#
loop_
_entity.id
_entity.type
_entity.pdbx_description
1 polymer ?
#
loop_
_entity_poly.entity_id
_entity_poly.type
_entity_poly.pdbx_seq_one_letter_code
_entity_poly.pdbx_strand_id
1 'polypeptide(L)'
;MKKLLLLLVILFSIVFGFPNSFNASEFPQDVMEAALFRQLRAPILSVVGTDWFRDNEKILEIKQDEEYVDKFYVTVQVVTFQGLHNPPYMQEIITFRFASNEVKTIDYFNRVIPESEWHKFQLR
;
A
#
# COMPACT_ATOMS: atom_id res chain seq x y z
N MET A 1 -29.15 25.37 -44.18
CA MET A 1 -28.11 24.44 -43.73
C MET A 1 -27.38 24.88 -42.45
N LYS A 2 -27.03 26.17 -42.28
CA LYS A 2 -26.28 26.65 -41.09
C LYS A 2 -27.04 26.55 -39.74
N LYS A 3 -28.37 26.68 -39.75
CA LYS A 3 -29.21 26.60 -38.53
C LYS A 3 -29.40 25.16 -38.00
N LEU A 4 -29.35 24.15 -38.88
CA LEU A 4 -29.45 22.74 -38.51
C LEU A 4 -28.14 22.24 -37.86
N LEU A 5 -27.00 22.77 -38.31
CA LEU A 5 -25.69 22.49 -37.74
C LEU A 5 -25.55 23.03 -36.30
N LEU A 6 -26.13 24.21 -36.02
CA LEU A 6 -26.07 24.81 -34.68
C LEU A 6 -26.84 24.01 -33.62
N LEU A 7 -27.99 23.43 -33.98
CA LEU A 7 -28.82 22.62 -33.07
C LEU A 7 -28.13 21.29 -32.67
N LEU A 8 -27.34 20.70 -33.58
CA LEU A 8 -26.59 19.46 -33.33
C LEU A 8 -25.43 19.65 -32.35
N VAL A 9 -24.77 20.82 -32.38
CA VAL A 9 -23.67 21.16 -31.45
C VAL A 9 -24.18 21.38 -30.02
N ILE A 10 -25.36 22.00 -29.88
CA ILE A 10 -25.96 22.24 -28.56
C ILE A 10 -26.42 20.93 -27.91
N LEU A 11 -26.95 19.97 -28.67
CA LEU A 11 -27.36 18.67 -28.14
C LEU A 11 -26.17 17.81 -27.69
N PHE A 12 -25.03 17.90 -28.38
CA PHE A 12 -23.80 17.17 -28.02
C PHE A 12 -23.18 17.67 -26.70
N SER A 13 -23.43 18.94 -26.36
CA SER A 13 -22.92 19.56 -25.12
C SER A 13 -23.61 19.03 -23.87
N ILE A 14 -24.84 18.52 -23.99
CA ILE A 14 -25.64 18.02 -22.86
C ILE A 14 -25.24 16.57 -22.52
N VAL A 15 -24.76 15.78 -23.48
CA VAL A 15 -24.37 14.37 -23.27
C VAL A 15 -22.96 14.24 -22.65
N PHE A 16 -22.07 15.20 -22.88
CA PHE A 16 -20.69 15.19 -22.35
C PHE A 16 -20.48 16.06 -21.10
N GLY A 17 -21.57 16.61 -20.54
CA GLY A 17 -21.54 17.52 -19.39
C GLY A 17 -21.69 16.85 -18.03
N PHE A 18 -21.42 15.55 -17.87
CA PHE A 18 -21.33 14.96 -16.53
C PHE A 18 -19.93 15.21 -15.96
N PRO A 19 -19.78 15.98 -14.87
CA PRO A 19 -18.55 15.96 -14.11
C PRO A 19 -18.44 14.58 -13.46
N ASN A 20 -17.62 13.69 -14.03
CA ASN A 20 -17.05 12.59 -13.27
C ASN A 20 -15.99 13.17 -12.32
N SER A 21 -16.45 13.93 -11.34
CA SER A 21 -15.74 14.07 -10.08
C SER A 21 -16.78 13.85 -9.01
N PHE A 22 -17.08 12.58 -8.73
CA PHE A 22 -17.37 12.25 -7.35
C PHE A 22 -16.15 12.74 -6.57
N ASN A 23 -16.29 13.88 -5.88
CA ASN A 23 -15.43 14.22 -4.78
C ASN A 23 -15.71 13.17 -3.70
N ALA A 24 -15.21 11.94 -3.88
CA ALA A 24 -14.86 11.14 -2.74
C ALA A 24 -13.90 12.03 -1.95
N SER A 25 -14.26 12.42 -0.74
CA SER A 25 -13.29 13.03 0.16
C SER A 25 -12.15 12.01 0.25
N GLU A 26 -11.03 12.30 -0.39
CA GLU A 26 -9.88 11.43 -0.40
C GLU A 26 -9.51 11.21 1.07
N PHE A 27 -9.55 9.95 1.53
CA PHE A 27 -9.15 9.66 2.89
C PHE A 27 -7.68 10.07 3.03
N PRO A 28 -7.27 10.68 4.15
CA PRO A 28 -5.87 10.97 4.38
C PRO A 28 -5.04 9.70 4.17
N GLN A 29 -4.01 9.77 3.33
CA GLN A 29 -3.21 8.60 2.94
C GLN A 29 -2.66 7.87 4.18
N ASP A 30 -2.20 8.62 5.18
CA ASP A 30 -1.73 8.12 6.47
C ASP A 30 -2.79 7.29 7.21
N VAL A 31 -4.07 7.69 7.14
CA VAL A 31 -5.18 6.92 7.72
C VAL A 31 -5.38 5.59 6.99
N MET A 32 -5.26 5.58 5.65
CA MET A 32 -5.36 4.35 4.86
C MET A 32 -4.18 3.41 5.12
N GLU A 33 -2.96 3.94 5.19
CA GLU A 33 -1.76 3.17 5.49
C GLU A 33 -1.84 2.54 6.89
N ALA A 34 -2.28 3.32 7.89
CA ALA A 34 -2.48 2.83 9.24
C ALA A 34 -3.54 1.73 9.31
N ALA A 35 -4.64 1.86 8.55
CA ALA A 35 -5.67 0.84 8.45
C ALA A 35 -5.14 -0.45 7.81
N LEU A 36 -4.34 -0.33 6.75
CA LEU A 36 -3.71 -1.49 6.08
C LEU A 36 -2.73 -2.20 7.01
N PHE A 37 -1.84 -1.48 7.69
CA PHE A 37 -0.93 -2.09 8.66
C PHE A 37 -1.66 -2.72 9.85
N ARG A 38 -2.82 -2.18 10.24
CA ARG A 38 -3.67 -2.83 11.23
C ARG A 38 -4.17 -4.20 10.75
N GLN A 39 -4.56 -4.31 9.49
CA GLN A 39 -4.98 -5.58 8.88
C GLN A 39 -3.80 -6.55 8.68
N LEU A 40 -2.64 -6.02 8.28
CA LEU A 40 -1.42 -6.80 8.05
C LEU A 40 -0.68 -7.20 9.32
N ARG A 41 -1.07 -6.72 10.49
CA ARG A 41 -0.36 -7.00 11.75
C ARG A 41 -0.13 -8.48 12.00
N ALA A 42 -1.19 -9.29 11.94
CA ALA A 42 -1.07 -10.73 12.17
C ALA A 42 -0.27 -11.43 11.06
N PRO A 43 -0.52 -11.16 9.76
CA PRO A 43 0.33 -11.65 8.67
C PRO A 43 1.81 -11.31 8.82
N ILE A 44 2.16 -10.06 9.15
CA ILE A 44 3.55 -9.63 9.36
C ILE A 44 4.17 -10.42 10.53
N LEU A 45 3.51 -10.46 11.69
CA LEU A 45 3.99 -11.22 12.85
C LEU A 45 4.19 -12.71 12.55
N SER A 46 3.39 -13.29 11.66
CA SER A 46 3.56 -14.70 11.27
C SER A 46 4.82 -14.97 10.45
N VAL A 47 5.36 -13.94 9.79
CA VAL A 47 6.59 -14.02 8.98
C VAL A 47 7.80 -13.65 9.83
N VAL A 48 7.74 -12.55 10.56
CA VAL A 48 8.91 -11.94 11.20
C VAL A 48 9.00 -12.18 12.71
N GLY A 49 7.97 -12.77 13.31
CA GLY A 49 7.92 -13.03 14.75
C GLY A 49 7.76 -11.77 15.58
N THR A 50 8.15 -11.86 16.85
CA THR A 50 7.97 -10.80 17.85
C THR A 50 9.03 -9.69 17.78
N ASP A 51 10.04 -9.85 16.93
CA ASP A 51 11.19 -8.95 16.84
C ASP A 51 10.91 -7.72 15.96
N TRP A 52 9.67 -7.54 15.49
CA TRP A 52 9.24 -6.41 14.68
C TRP A 52 9.37 -5.08 15.43
N PHE A 53 10.27 -4.22 14.93
CA PHE A 53 10.42 -2.85 15.36
C PHE A 53 9.36 -1.95 14.69
N ARG A 54 8.43 -1.47 15.51
CA ARG A 54 7.23 -0.74 15.09
C ARG A 54 7.54 0.70 14.69
N ASP A 55 6.58 1.33 14.03
CA ASP A 55 6.57 2.73 13.60
C ASP A 55 7.65 3.08 12.56
N ASN A 56 8.21 2.06 11.90
CA ASN A 56 9.19 2.18 10.82
C ASN A 56 8.75 1.40 9.57
N GLU A 57 7.48 0.99 9.54
CA GLU A 57 6.90 0.25 8.44
C GLU A 57 6.63 1.15 7.24
N LYS A 58 6.76 0.59 6.03
CA LYS A 58 6.50 1.31 4.79
C LYS A 58 5.76 0.42 3.81
N ILE A 59 4.78 0.98 3.12
CA ILE A 59 4.23 0.35 1.93
C ILE A 59 5.20 0.68 0.79
N LEU A 60 5.75 -0.34 0.16
CA LEU A 60 6.62 -0.17 -1.00
C LEU A 60 5.81 -0.17 -2.29
N GLU A 61 4.80 -1.03 -2.37
CA GLU A 61 3.99 -1.20 -3.57
C GLU A 61 2.60 -1.75 -3.23
N ILE A 62 1.59 -1.29 -3.97
CA ILE A 62 0.27 -1.91 -4.04
C ILE A 62 -0.04 -2.12 -5.51
N LYS A 63 -0.13 -3.37 -5.95
CA LYS A 63 -0.50 -3.76 -7.32
C LYS A 63 -1.82 -4.52 -7.30
N GLN A 64 -2.79 -4.08 -8.09
CA GLN A 64 -3.97 -4.89 -8.37
C GLN A 64 -3.61 -5.97 -9.40
N ASP A 65 -4.17 -7.16 -9.21
CA ASP A 65 -4.06 -8.22 -10.20
C ASP A 65 -4.77 -7.81 -11.51
N GLU A 66 -4.15 -8.14 -12.65
CA GLU A 66 -4.64 -7.72 -13.97
C GLU A 66 -5.88 -8.51 -14.42
N GLU A 67 -6.06 -9.73 -13.91
CA GLU A 67 -7.16 -10.63 -14.27
C GLU A 67 -8.29 -10.60 -13.23
N TYR A 68 -7.95 -10.40 -11.95
CA TYR A 68 -8.90 -10.49 -10.84
C TYR A 68 -8.96 -9.20 -10.01
N VAL A 69 -10.03 -8.43 -10.19
CA VAL A 69 -10.20 -7.13 -9.51
C VAL A 69 -10.24 -7.21 -7.98
N ASP A 70 -10.54 -8.37 -7.40
CA ASP A 70 -10.57 -8.61 -5.95
C ASP A 70 -9.21 -9.05 -5.39
N LYS A 71 -8.19 -9.21 -6.23
CA LYS A 71 -6.85 -9.62 -5.83
C LYS A 71 -5.87 -8.45 -5.85
N PHE A 72 -5.14 -8.31 -4.76
CA PHE A 72 -4.14 -7.26 -4.60
C PHE A 72 -2.85 -7.87 -4.06
N TYR A 73 -1.73 -7.33 -4.53
CA TYR A 73 -0.39 -7.63 -4.04
C TYR A 73 0.11 -6.39 -3.32
N VAL A 74 0.42 -6.55 -2.04
CA VAL A 74 0.93 -5.47 -1.19
C VAL A 74 2.33 -5.85 -0.73
N THR A 75 3.31 -5.08 -1.16
CA THR A 75 4.70 -5.22 -0.74
C THR A 75 4.96 -4.24 0.38
N VAL A 76 5.33 -4.74 1.55
CA VAL A 76 5.67 -3.91 2.71
C VAL A 76 7.13 -4.10 3.10
N GLN A 77 7.70 -3.03 3.64
CA GLN A 77 8.94 -3.05 4.38
C GLN A 77 8.62 -2.98 5.87
N VAL A 78 9.17 -3.89 6.65
CA VAL A 78 9.27 -3.74 8.10
C VAL A 78 10.72 -3.90 8.53
N VAL A 79 10.99 -3.64 9.79
CA VAL A 79 12.32 -3.81 10.37
C VAL A 79 12.23 -4.67 11.62
N THR A 80 13.24 -5.50 11.83
CA THR A 80 13.31 -6.39 13.00
C THR A 80 14.63 -6.27 13.72
N PHE A 81 14.61 -6.62 15.00
CA PHE A 81 15.79 -6.74 15.83
C PHE A 81 16.47 -8.10 15.67
N GLN A 82 17.75 -8.14 16.00
CA GLN A 82 18.55 -9.36 16.04
C GLN A 82 19.41 -9.33 17.31
N GLY A 83 19.04 -10.15 18.29
CA GLY A 83 19.81 -10.35 19.52
C GLY A 83 19.58 -9.31 20.63
N LEU A 84 20.11 -9.65 21.82
CA LEU A 84 19.70 -9.07 23.10
C LEU A 84 20.03 -7.58 23.30
N HIS A 85 21.02 -7.06 22.58
CA HIS A 85 21.67 -5.75 22.73
C HIS A 85 21.06 -4.47 22.07
N ASN A 86 20.42 -4.57 20.89
CA ASN A 86 20.96 -3.76 19.79
C ASN A 86 19.91 -3.37 18.67
N PRO A 87 20.08 -2.22 17.93
CA PRO A 87 19.16 -1.59 16.95
C PRO A 87 18.53 -2.46 15.84
N PRO A 88 17.60 -1.98 14.99
CA PRO A 88 17.02 -2.78 13.91
C PRO A 88 18.12 -3.23 12.96
N TYR A 89 18.31 -4.55 12.88
CA TYR A 89 19.37 -5.17 12.09
C TYR A 89 18.90 -5.65 10.75
N MET A 90 17.62 -5.92 10.63
CA MET A 90 17.10 -6.57 9.46
C MET A 90 16.00 -5.69 8.87
N GLN A 91 16.13 -5.44 7.58
CA GLN A 91 15.06 -4.93 6.77
C GLN A 91 14.38 -6.14 6.14
N GLU A 92 13.09 -6.27 6.43
CA GLU A 92 12.22 -7.34 5.94
C GLU A 92 11.34 -6.76 4.84
N ILE A 93 11.35 -7.38 3.67
CA ILE A 93 10.45 -7.06 2.56
C ILE A 93 9.52 -8.25 2.37
N ILE A 94 8.22 -8.00 2.49
CA ILE A 94 7.19 -9.04 2.47
C ILE A 94 6.14 -8.66 1.45
N THR A 95 5.81 -9.58 0.55
CA THR A 95 4.71 -9.42 -0.40
C THR A 95 3.54 -10.28 0.04
N PHE A 96 2.41 -9.63 0.30
CA PHE A 96 1.15 -10.27 0.64
C PHE A 96 0.20 -10.25 -0.55
N ARG A 97 -0.41 -11.39 -0.85
CA ARG A 97 -1.58 -11.47 -1.71
C ARG A 97 -2.83 -11.39 -0.86
N PHE A 98 -3.65 -10.38 -1.12
CA PHE A 98 -5.03 -10.28 -0.66
C PHE A 98 -5.93 -10.95 -1.70
N ALA A 99 -6.77 -11.86 -1.25
CA ALA A 99 -7.92 -12.36 -1.99
C ALA A 99 -9.14 -12.30 -1.06
N SER A 100 -10.35 -12.31 -1.62
CA SER A 100 -11.66 -12.13 -0.97
C SER A 100 -11.74 -12.33 0.57
N ASN A 101 -11.19 -13.40 1.14
CA ASN A 101 -11.20 -13.70 2.56
C ASN A 101 -9.85 -14.13 3.15
N GLU A 102 -8.75 -13.99 2.41
CA GLU A 102 -7.43 -14.46 2.83
C GLU A 102 -6.32 -13.47 2.51
N VAL A 103 -5.34 -13.40 3.42
CA VAL A 103 -4.06 -12.73 3.20
C VAL A 103 -2.98 -13.80 3.27
N LYS A 104 -2.21 -13.96 2.20
CA LYS A 104 -1.12 -14.94 2.11
C LYS A 104 0.19 -14.26 1.81
N THR A 105 1.24 -14.64 2.52
CA THR A 105 2.61 -14.31 2.12
C THR A 105 2.94 -15.06 0.84
N ILE A 106 3.36 -14.35 -0.20
CA ILE A 106 3.72 -14.95 -1.49
C ILE A 106 5.20 -14.74 -1.83
N ASP A 107 5.83 -13.74 -1.22
CA ASP A 107 7.27 -13.49 -1.36
C ASP A 107 7.82 -12.89 -0.07
N TYR A 108 9.08 -13.19 0.21
CA TYR A 108 9.79 -12.74 1.39
C TYR A 108 11.28 -12.64 1.11
N PHE A 109 11.84 -11.48 1.41
CA PHE A 109 13.26 -11.22 1.31
C PHE A 109 13.71 -10.40 2.52
N ASN A 110 14.89 -10.72 3.03
CA ASN A 110 15.48 -9.98 4.13
C ASN A 110 16.93 -9.57 3.82
N ARG A 111 17.33 -8.41 4.36
CA ARG A 111 18.72 -7.96 4.32
C ARG A 111 19.15 -7.40 5.67
N VAL A 112 20.42 -7.56 5.98
CA VAL A 112 21.05 -6.83 7.08
C VAL A 112 21.10 -5.35 6.74
N ILE A 113 20.71 -4.50 7.69
CA ILE A 113 20.81 -3.05 7.65
C ILE A 113 22.24 -2.67 8.09
N PRO A 114 23.06 -2.07 7.21
CA PRO A 114 24.40 -1.65 7.59
C PRO A 114 24.35 -0.52 8.64
N GLU A 115 25.34 -0.46 9.52
CA GLU A 115 25.41 0.53 10.61
C GLU A 115 25.28 1.97 10.13
N SER A 116 25.84 2.26 8.95
CA SER A 116 25.75 3.57 8.32
C SER A 116 24.32 4.01 8.00
N GLU A 117 23.36 3.09 7.92
CA GLU A 117 21.94 3.36 7.67
C GLU A 117 21.10 3.41 8.95
N TRP A 118 21.65 3.08 10.13
CA TRP A 118 20.88 3.01 11.37
C TRP A 118 20.24 4.34 11.77
N HIS A 119 20.87 5.47 11.43
CA HIS A 119 20.35 6.82 11.67
C HIS A 119 19.00 7.10 10.99
N LYS A 120 18.59 6.28 10.00
CA LYS A 120 17.30 6.40 9.31
C LYS A 120 16.13 5.89 10.14
N PHE A 121 16.40 5.11 11.18
CA PHE A 121 15.39 4.52 12.04
C PHE A 121 15.33 5.32 13.34
N GLN A 122 14.13 5.76 13.73
CA GLN A 122 13.95 6.52 14.97
C GLN A 122 14.04 5.58 16.17
N LEU A 123 15.27 5.25 16.57
CA LEU A 123 15.58 4.49 17.77
C LEU A 123 15.29 5.38 18.98
N ARG A 124 14.10 5.21 19.56
CA ARG A 124 13.72 5.88 20.81
C ARG A 124 14.28 5.14 22.01
#